data_AF-A0A7Y4Z026-F1
#
_entry.id   AF-A0A7Y4Z026-F1
#
_cell.length_a   1.000
_cell.length_b   1.000
_cell.length_c   1.000
_cell.angle_alpha   90.00
_cell.angle_beta   90.00
_cell.angle_gamma   90.00
#
_symmetry.space_group_name_H-M   'P 1'
#
loop_
_entity.id
_entity.type
_entity.pdbx_description
1 polymer ?
#
loop_
_entity_poly.entity_id
_entity_poly.type
_entity_poly.pdbx_seq_one_letter_code
_entity_poly.pdbx_strand_id
1 'polypeptide(L)' 'MHTLRLRVNDRIYDKFIWLLSKFNKDEIEVIPETNDFTKNQKYLAGELNEILNGKAKFVEMEEAEERLENIIKKNENRI' A
#
# COMPACT_ATOMS: atom_id res chain seq x y z
N MET A 1 1.26 23.44 -0.18
CA MET A 1 0.53 22.58 0.78
C MET A 1 1.52 21.64 1.45
N HIS A 2 1.29 21.30 2.71
CA HIS A 2 2.10 20.32 3.45
C HIS A 2 1.19 19.18 3.91
N THR A 3 1.65 17.93 3.78
CA THR A 3 0.86 16.75 4.14
C THR A 3 1.17 16.34 5.58
N LEU A 4 0.13 16.25 6.42
CA LEU A 4 0.23 15.80 7.80
C LEU A 4 -0.51 14.47 7.96
N ARG A 5 0.13 13.50 8.61
CA ARG A 5 -0.51 12.23 8.97
C ARG A 5 -0.81 12.20 10.45
N LEU A 6 -2.09 12.02 10.79
CA LEU A 6 -2.58 12.01 12.16
C LEU A 6 -3.18 10.65 12.50
N ARG A 7 -2.80 10.10 13.65
CA ARG A 7 -3.49 8.97 14.26
C ARG A 7 -4.48 9.52 15.28
N VAL A 8 -5.77 9.40 14.97
CA VAL A 8 -6.85 9.91 15.80
C VAL A 8 -7.55 8.73 16.48
N ASN A 9 -7.91 8.88 17.75
CA ASN A 9 -8.67 7.86 18.46
C ASN A 9 -10.13 7.86 17.97
N ASP A 10 -10.70 6.69 17.70
CA ASP A 10 -12.08 6.54 17.20
C ASP A 10 -13.12 7.31 18.04
N ARG A 11 -12.90 7.43 19.36
CA ARG A 11 -13.80 8.17 20.27
C ARG A 11 -13.95 9.65 19.94
N ILE A 12 -12.96 10.24 19.27
CA ILE A 12 -12.96 11.66 18.89
C ILE A 12 -12.95 11.86 17.38
N TYR A 13 -12.95 10.78 16.59
CA TYR A 13 -12.83 10.84 15.14
C TYR A 13 -13.92 11.73 14.53
N ASP A 14 -15.19 11.51 14.90
CA ASP A 14 -16.31 12.31 14.39
C ASP A 14 -16.20 13.80 14.74
N LYS A 15 -15.75 14.10 15.97
CA LYS A 15 -15.52 15.49 16.41
C LYS A 15 -14.38 16.14 15.64
N PHE A 16 -13.34 15.36 15.34
CA PHE A 16 -12.18 15.83 14.60
C PHE A 16 -12.54 16.08 13.13
N ILE A 17 -13.26 15.17 12.47
CA ILE A 17 -13.77 15.38 11.11
C ILE A 17 -14.73 16.57 11.06
N TRP A 18 -15.62 16.72 12.05
CA TRP A 18 -16.49 17.89 12.15
C TRP A 18 -15.69 19.20 12.24
N LEU A 19 -14.60 19.24 13.01
CA LEU A 19 -13.72 20.40 13.08
C LEU A 19 -13.08 20.70 11.73
N LEU A 20 -12.57 19.67 11.05
CA LEU A 20 -11.96 19.82 9.73
C LEU A 20 -12.97 20.30 8.66
N SER A 21 -14.24 19.94 8.80
CA SER A 21 -15.31 20.42 7.90
C SER A 21 -15.55 21.93 7.95
N LYS A 22 -14.99 22.65 8.94
CA LYS A 22 -15.10 24.11 9.07
C LYS A 22 -14.13 24.88 8.18
N PHE A 23 -13.13 24.21 7.64
CA PHE A 23 -12.14 24.81 6.75
C PHE A 23 -12.57 24.69 5.30
N ASN A 24 -12.18 25.65 4.47
CA ASN A 24 -12.44 25.58 3.05
C ASN A 24 -11.49 24.58 2.37
N LYS A 25 -11.90 24.05 1.22
CA LYS A 25 -11.10 23.05 0.46
C LYS A 25 -9.73 23.58 0.02
N ASP A 26 -9.60 24.90 -0.14
CA ASP A 26 -8.34 25.55 -0.50
C ASP A 26 -7.38 25.70 0.70
N GLU A 27 -7.89 25.51 1.93
CA GLU A 27 -7.14 25.63 3.18
C GLU A 27 -6.74 24.26 3.76
N ILE A 28 -7.67 23.30 3.75
CA ILE A 28 -7.44 21.94 4.26
C ILE A 28 -8.08 20.90 3.32
N GLU A 29 -7.27 19.94 2.91
CA GLU A 29 -7.70 18.76 2.18
C GLU A 29 -7.64 17.53 3.09
N VAL A 30 -8.79 16.90 3.34
CA VAL A 30 -8.84 15.60 4.02
C VAL A 30 -8.57 14.52 2.99
N ILE A 31 -7.32 14.06 2.93
CA ILE A 31 -6.94 12.94 2.07
C ILE A 31 -7.40 11.65 2.77
N PRO A 32 -8.41 10.93 2.25
CA PRO A 32 -8.83 9.67 2.84
C PRO A 32 -7.67 8.68 2.78
N GLU A 33 -7.49 7.90 3.84
CA GLU A 33 -6.50 6.84 3.83
C GLU A 33 -6.93 5.81 2.77
N THR A 34 -6.27 5.81 1.62
CA THR A 34 -6.46 4.74 0.64
C THR A 34 -5.96 3.47 1.32
N ASN A 35 -6.82 2.46 1.37
CA ASN A 35 -6.52 1.14 1.94
C ASN A 35 -5.20 0.54 1.42
N ASP A 36 -4.71 1.03 0.29
CA ASP A 36 -3.45 0.65 -0.34
C ASP A 36 -2.23 0.93 0.53
N PHE A 37 -2.19 2.03 1.31
CA PHE A 37 -1.02 2.28 2.17
C PHE A 37 -0.89 1.18 3.24
N THR A 38 -1.97 0.92 3.97
CA THR A 38 -1.98 -0.07 5.04
C THR A 38 -1.81 -1.49 4.50
N LYS A 39 -2.38 -1.79 3.33
CA LYS A 39 -2.17 -3.07 2.62
C LYS A 39 -0.72 -3.23 2.20
N ASN A 40 -0.12 -2.23 1.56
CA ASN A 40 1.27 -2.27 1.10
C ASN A 40 2.24 -2.36 2.29
N GLN A 41 1.99 -1.61 3.37
CA GLN A 41 2.78 -1.70 4.59
C GLN A 41 2.74 -3.12 5.18
N LYS A 42 1.55 -3.73 5.26
CA LYS A 42 1.39 -5.09 5.79
C LYS A 42 2.04 -6.14 4.88
N TYR A 43 1.90 -5.99 3.57
CA TYR A 43 2.57 -6.84 2.57
C TYR A 43 4.09 -6.79 2.73
N LEU A 44 4.67 -5.59 2.69
CA LEU A 44 6.13 -5.40 2.82
C LEU A 44 6.68 -5.89 4.17
N ALA A 45 5.93 -5.69 5.26
CA ALA A 45 6.31 -6.22 6.57
C ALA A 45 6.27 -7.76 6.60
N GLY A 46 5.36 -8.39 5.86
CA GLY A 46 5.31 -9.83 5.66
C GLY A 46 6.55 -10.34 4.93
N GLU A 47 6.83 -9.78 3.75
CA GLU A 47 8.00 -10.12 2.92
C GLU A 47 9.31 -9.99 3.71
N LEU A 48 9.48 -8.88 4.45
CA LEU A 48 10.66 -8.67 5.28
C LEU A 48 10.80 -9.74 6.36
N ASN A 49 9.69 -10.12 7.01
CA ASN A 49 9.71 -11.20 8.00
C ASN A 49 10.07 -12.54 7.37
N GLU A 50 9.63 -12.84 6.15
CA GLU A 50 10.00 -14.07 5.46
C GLU A 50 11.50 -14.11 5.13
N ILE A 51 12.07 -12.97 4.73
CA ILE A 51 13.52 -12.81 4.51
C ILE A 51 14.29 -13.05 5.82
N LEU A 52 13.90 -12.36 6.89
CA LEU A 52 14.58 -12.46 8.19
C LEU A 52 14.50 -13.87 8.79
N ASN A 53 13.40 -14.58 8.58
CA ASN A 53 13.21 -15.94 9.06
C ASN A 53 13.80 -17.02 8.13
N GLY A 54 14.50 -16.63 7.05
CA GLY A 54 15.10 -17.56 6.09
C GLY A 54 14.08 -18.39 5.31
N LYS A 55 12.82 -17.94 5.25
CA LYS A 55 11.72 -18.58 4.52
C LYS A 55 11.54 -18.01 3.10
N ALA A 56 12.12 -16.85 2.84
CA ALA A 56 12.09 -16.22 1.52
C ALA A 56 12.78 -17.11 0.48
N LYS A 57 12.11 -17.29 -0.65
CA LYS A 57 12.71 -17.94 -1.82
C LYS A 57 13.35 -16.87 -2.69
N PHE A 58 14.67 -16.93 -2.79
CA PHE A 58 15.41 -16.15 -3.77
C PHE A 58 15.44 -16.91 -5.08
N VAL A 59 15.39 -16.18 -6.17
CA VAL A 59 15.53 -16.70 -7.52
C VAL A 59 16.65 -15.95 -8.20
N GLU A 60 17.39 -16.63 -9.05
CA GLU A 60 18.36 -15.97 -9.91
C GLU A 60 17.64 -15.14 -10.98
N MET A 61 18.35 -14.17 -11.54
CA MET A 61 17.78 -13.26 -12.56
C MET A 61 17.26 -14.04 -13.77
N GLU A 62 18.00 -15.04 -14.24
CA GLU A 62 17.61 -15.90 -15.36
C GLU A 62 16.32 -16.68 -15.07
N GLU A 63 16.16 -17.19 -13.85
CA GLU A 63 14.95 -17.92 -13.44
C GLU A 63 13.74 -16.97 -13.35
N ALA A 64 13.95 -15.73 -12.90
CA ALA A 64 12.91 -14.72 -12.89
C ALA A 64 12.45 -14.34 -14.31
N GLU A 65 13.39 -14.19 -15.25
CA GLU A 65 13.10 -13.94 -16.67
C GLU A 65 12.33 -15.11 -17.30
N GLU A 66 12.78 -16.35 -17.08
CA GLU A 66 12.11 -17.54 -17.62
C GLU A 66 10.66 -17.65 -17.11
N ARG A 67 10.44 -17.39 -15.81
CA ARG A 67 9.09 -17.37 -15.23
C ARG A 67 8.21 -16.30 -15.88
N LEU A 68 8.75 -15.11 -16.09
CA LEU A 68 8.02 -14.00 -16.71
C LEU A 68 7.62 -14.34 -18.15
N GLU A 69 8.58 -14.82 -18.96
CA GLU A 69 8.36 -15.25 -20.34
C GLU A 69 7.30 -16.35 -20.45
N ASN A 70 7.33 -17.32 -19.53
CA ASN A 70 6.32 -18.39 -19.48
C ASN A 70 4.92 -17.87 -19.18
N ILE A 71 4.79 -16.88 -18.30
CA ILE A 71 3.50 -16.24 -17.97
C ILE A 71 2.99 -15.44 -19.17
N ILE A 72 3.86 -14.70 -19.86
CA ILE A 72 3.51 -13.93 -21.06
C ILE A 72 2.99 -14.86 -22.14
N LYS A 73 3.77 -15.87 -22.54
CA LYS A 73 3.38 -16.87 -23.55
C LYS A 73 2.05 -17.56 -23.24
N LYS A 74 1.79 -17.86 -21.98
CA LYS A 74 0.53 -18.48 -21.53
C LYS A 74 -0.70 -17.61 -21.76
N ASN A 75 -0.55 -16.28 -21.75
CA ASN A 75 -1.66 -15.34 -21.87
C ASN A 75 -1.72 -14.63 -23.24
N GLU A 76 -0.66 -14.66 -24.04
CA GLU A 76 -0.65 -14.09 -25.40
C GLU A 76 -1.61 -14.81 -26.36
N ASN A 77 -1.80 -16.12 -26.23
CA ASN A 77 -2.70 -16.91 -27.09
C ASN A 77 -4.15 -16.97 -26.59
N ARG A 78 -4.55 -16.07 -25.68
CA ARG A 78 -5.92 -16.01 -25.12
C ARG A 78 -6.78 -14.89 -25.73
N ILE A 79 -6.43 -14.44 -26.94
CA ILE A 79 -7.16 -13.43 -27.72
C ILE A 79 -7.98 -14.12 -28.82
#